data_AF-A0A965ELK1-F1
#
_entry.id   AF-A0A965ELK1-F1
#
_cell.length_a   1.000
_cell.length_b   1.000
_cell.length_c   1.000
_cell.angle_alpha   90.00
_cell.angle_beta   90.00
_cell.angle_gamma   90.00
#
_symmetry.space_group_name_H-M   'P 1'
#
loop_
_entity.id
_entity.type
_entity.pdbx_description
1 polymer ?
#
loop_
_entity_poly.entity_id
_entity_poly.type
_entity_poly.pdbx_seq_one_letter_code
_entity_poly.pdbx_strand_id
1 'polypeptide(L)'
;MQVKELILTPEEAFDEVHFLNTLYHKLSIPQDGDLVVQPVKRSIDARGREIKVRMQYEVLNKKNLIPLRGKDYPTVHNKKPVIIIGSGPAGLFAALRLIELNYKPIVLERGKDVQARRRDLAAINKDHVV
;
A
#
# COMPACT_ATOMS: atom_id res chain seq x y z
N MET A 1 15.24 -6.32 -11.65
CA MET A 1 15.40 -5.08 -10.85
C MET A 1 16.13 -5.45 -9.57
N GLN A 2 17.15 -4.68 -9.18
CA GLN A 2 17.98 -4.99 -8.02
C GLN A 2 17.61 -4.03 -6.88
N VAL A 3 16.94 -4.55 -5.86
CA VAL A 3 16.64 -3.81 -4.64
C VAL A 3 17.96 -3.59 -3.89
N LYS A 4 18.26 -2.33 -3.56
CA LYS A 4 19.41 -1.92 -2.75
C LYS A 4 18.93 -1.33 -1.43
N GLU A 5 19.83 -1.24 -0.45
CA GLU A 5 19.53 -0.69 0.88
C GLU A 5 20.39 0.53 1.18
N LEU A 6 19.79 1.55 1.79
CA LEU A 6 20.43 2.74 2.31
C LEU A 6 20.00 2.93 3.76
N ILE A 7 20.97 3.25 4.63
CA ILE A 7 20.71 3.62 6.03
C ILE A 7 20.63 5.14 6.12
N LEU A 8 19.55 5.63 6.70
CA LEU A 8 19.23 7.04 6.90
C LEU A 8 19.01 7.30 8.39
N THR A 9 19.21 8.55 8.81
CA THR A 9 18.69 9.01 10.11
C THR A 9 17.17 9.26 10.00
N PRO A 10 16.44 9.33 11.13
CA PRO A 10 15.03 9.69 11.12
C PRO A 10 14.75 11.04 10.44
N GLU A 11 15.60 12.03 10.69
CA GLU A 11 15.49 13.37 10.12
C GLU A 11 15.58 13.31 8.59
N GLU A 12 16.56 12.57 8.07
CA GLU A 12 16.74 12.40 6.63
C GLU A 12 15.60 11.60 5.99
N ALA A 13 15.08 10.57 6.67
CA ALA A 13 14.11 9.64 6.13
C ALA A 13 12.66 10.18 6.13
N PHE A 14 12.36 11.16 6.98
CA PHE A 14 11.02 11.70 7.21
C PHE A 14 10.90 13.21 6.97
N ASP A 15 11.94 13.88 6.47
CA ASP A 15 11.83 15.25 5.95
C ASP A 15 11.11 15.26 4.60
N GLU A 16 9.79 15.49 4.61
CA GLU A 16 8.97 15.51 3.38
C GLU A 16 9.45 16.51 2.32
N VAL A 17 10.12 17.59 2.73
CA VAL A 17 10.55 18.67 1.84
C VAL A 17 11.86 18.31 1.15
N HIS A 18 12.83 17.77 1.91
CA HIS A 18 14.19 17.54 1.40
C HIS A 18 14.53 16.07 1.15
N PHE A 19 13.62 15.13 1.46
CA PHE A 19 13.88 13.69 1.36
C PHE A 19 14.48 13.27 0.02
N LEU A 20 13.88 13.72 -1.10
CA LEU A 20 14.39 13.38 -2.43
C LEU A 20 15.79 13.96 -2.66
N ASN A 21 16.04 15.22 -2.28
CA ASN A 21 17.34 15.83 -2.46
C ASN A 21 18.44 15.11 -1.68
N THR A 22 18.18 14.84 -0.40
CA THR A 22 19.07 14.05 0.46
C THR A 22 19.34 12.67 -0.12
N LEU A 23 18.32 12.02 -0.67
CA LEU A 23 18.44 10.69 -1.24
C LEU A 23 19.33 10.66 -2.48
N TYR A 24 19.09 11.53 -3.46
CA TYR A 24 19.92 11.59 -4.68
C TYR A 24 21.36 11.98 -4.36
N HIS A 25 21.57 12.91 -3.43
CA HIS A 25 22.90 13.30 -2.98
C HIS A 25 23.65 12.14 -2.33
N LYS A 26 23.02 11.44 -1.38
CA LYS A 26 23.63 10.27 -0.70
C LYS A 26 23.94 9.11 -1.64
N LEU A 27 23.14 8.95 -2.69
CA LEU A 27 23.34 7.89 -3.68
C LEU A 27 24.28 8.31 -4.81
N SER A 28 24.75 9.56 -4.82
CA SER A 28 25.54 10.14 -5.90
C SER A 28 24.88 9.98 -7.28
N ILE A 29 23.55 10.10 -7.32
CA ILE A 29 22.75 10.01 -8.54
C ILE A 29 22.44 11.43 -9.01
N PRO A 30 22.74 11.79 -10.28
CA PRO A 30 22.35 13.09 -10.83
C PRO A 30 20.83 13.26 -10.82
N GLN A 31 20.37 14.48 -10.53
CA GLN A 31 18.95 14.86 -10.66
C GLN A 31 18.64 15.39 -12.07
N ASP A 32 19.19 14.75 -13.10
CA ASP A 32 18.93 15.09 -14.51
C ASP A 32 17.58 14.55 -15.01
N GLY A 33 16.96 13.66 -14.23
CA GLY A 33 15.66 13.07 -14.50
C GLY A 33 15.72 11.78 -15.32
N ASP A 34 16.90 11.28 -15.70
CA ASP A 34 17.04 10.01 -16.41
C ASP A 34 16.95 8.81 -15.48
N LEU A 35 17.48 8.96 -14.26
CA LEU A 35 17.40 7.96 -13.21
C LEU A 35 16.42 8.40 -12.12
N VAL A 36 15.51 7.50 -11.76
CA VAL A 36 14.53 7.69 -10.71
C VAL A 36 14.79 6.71 -9.59
N VAL A 37 14.96 7.24 -8.38
CA VAL A 37 15.05 6.44 -7.16
C VAL A 37 13.64 6.17 -6.64
N GLN A 38 13.19 4.93 -6.70
CA GLN A 38 11.89 4.50 -6.19
C GLN A 38 12.06 3.81 -4.81
N PRO A 39 11.53 4.41 -3.73
CA PRO A 39 11.49 3.73 -2.44
C PRO A 39 10.56 2.50 -2.50
N VAL A 40 11.05 1.36 -2.04
CA VAL A 40 10.29 0.09 -1.96
C VAL A 40 9.77 -0.14 -0.56
N LYS A 41 10.61 0.08 0.46
CA LYS A 41 10.28 -0.16 1.86
C LYS A 41 11.09 0.78 2.75
N ARG A 42 10.48 1.24 3.85
CA ARG A 42 11.19 1.87 4.95
C ARG A 42 10.92 1.08 6.23
N SER A 43 11.96 0.84 7.01
CA SER A 43 11.86 0.18 8.32
C SER A 43 12.75 0.89 9.32
N ILE A 44 12.26 1.02 10.55
CA ILE A 44 12.96 1.73 11.63
C ILE A 44 13.54 0.69 12.58
N ASP A 45 14.84 0.76 12.85
CA ASP A 45 15.49 0.06 13.95
C ASP A 45 15.71 1.05 15.10
N ALA A 46 14.86 0.95 16.12
CA ALA A 46 14.86 1.83 17.30
C ALA A 46 15.36 1.10 18.56
N ARG A 47 16.05 -0.03 18.42
CA ARG A 47 16.52 -0.84 19.57
C ARG A 47 17.84 -0.32 20.16
N GLY A 48 18.62 0.43 19.39
CA GLY A 48 19.90 1.00 19.81
C GLY A 48 19.77 2.46 20.26
N ARG A 49 20.87 3.01 20.80
CA ARG A 49 20.98 4.44 21.15
C ARG A 49 20.79 5.34 19.93
N GLU A 50 21.30 4.91 18.78
CA GLU A 50 21.07 5.59 17.49
C GLU A 50 19.92 4.91 16.76
N ILE A 51 18.85 5.67 16.53
CA ILE A 51 17.72 5.22 15.71
C ILE A 51 18.14 5.26 14.24
N LYS A 52 17.95 4.15 13.53
CA LYS A 52 18.33 4.02 12.12
C LYS A 52 17.11 3.67 11.27
N VAL A 53 16.98 4.32 10.12
CA VAL A 53 15.95 3.98 9.13
C VAL A 53 16.62 3.25 7.97
N ARG A 54 16.24 1.99 7.77
CA ARG A 54 16.65 1.19 6.61
C ARG A 54 15.64 1.41 5.50
N MET A 55 16.10 2.05 4.43
CA MET A 55 15.31 2.23 3.21
C MET A 55 15.79 1.26 2.15
N GLN A 56 14.88 0.43 1.66
CA GLN A 56 15.06 -0.32 0.43
C GLN A 56 14.57 0.49 -0.75
N TYR A 57 15.36 0.54 -1.82
CA TYR A 57 15.05 1.31 -3.01
C TYR A 57 15.51 0.61 -4.28
N GLU A 58 14.90 1.02 -5.39
CA GLU A 58 15.32 0.64 -6.73
C GLU A 58 15.70 1.89 -7.51
N VAL A 59 16.69 1.76 -8.39
CA VAL A 59 17.05 2.82 -9.34
C VAL A 59 16.55 2.40 -10.70
N LEU A 60 15.66 3.21 -11.27
CA LEU A 60 14.97 2.94 -12.52
C LEU A 60 15.33 4.00 -13.54
N ASN A 61 15.44 3.62 -14.81
CA ASN A 61 15.44 4.62 -15.87
C ASN A 61 14.02 5.18 -16.01
N LYS A 62 13.86 6.49 -16.23
CA LYS A 62 12.56 7.12 -16.45
C LYS A 62 11.75 6.45 -17.56
N LYS A 63 12.42 5.94 -18.60
CA LYS A 63 11.80 5.16 -19.70
C LYS A 63 11.25 3.81 -19.26
N ASN A 64 11.77 3.26 -18.16
CA ASN A 64 11.36 1.99 -17.56
C ASN A 64 10.39 2.19 -16.39
N LEU A 65 9.96 3.43 -16.10
CA LEU A 65 8.86 3.64 -15.17
C LEU A 65 7.61 3.03 -15.78
N ILE A 66 7.17 1.92 -15.21
CA ILE A 66 5.85 1.40 -15.46
C ILE A 66 4.91 2.36 -14.71
N PRO A 67 4.12 3.22 -15.39
CA PRO A 67 3.14 4.02 -14.69
C PRO A 67 2.27 3.08 -13.87
N LEU A 68 1.87 3.50 -12.67
CA LEU A 68 0.85 2.81 -11.88
C LEU A 68 -0.46 2.83 -12.69
N ARG A 69 -0.57 1.97 -13.70
CA ARG A 69 -1.83 1.68 -14.34
C ARG A 69 -2.63 0.93 -13.30
N GLY A 70 -3.81 1.46 -12.98
CA GLY A 70 -4.83 0.63 -12.35
C GLY A 70 -4.95 -0.65 -13.19
N LYS A 71 -5.00 -1.81 -12.52
CA LYS A 71 -5.30 -3.05 -13.23
C LYS A 71 -6.62 -2.86 -13.96
N ASP A 72 -6.65 -3.17 -15.25
CA ASP A 72 -7.88 -3.20 -16.02
C ASP A 72 -8.69 -4.43 -15.58
N TYR A 73 -9.72 -4.23 -14.78
CA TYR A 73 -10.62 -5.30 -14.36
C TYR A 73 -11.75 -5.46 -15.38
N PRO A 74 -12.05 -6.70 -15.83
CA PRO A 74 -13.12 -6.92 -16.78
C PRO A 74 -14.50 -6.71 -16.14
N THR A 75 -15.48 -6.30 -16.95
CA THR A 75 -16.89 -6.29 -16.53
C THR A 75 -17.40 -7.73 -16.41
N VAL A 76 -17.80 -8.12 -15.20
CA VAL A 76 -18.23 -9.49 -14.89
C VAL A 76 -19.73 -9.65 -14.61
N HIS A 77 -20.56 -8.63 -14.88
CA HIS A 77 -21.99 -8.64 -14.51
C HIS A 77 -22.78 -9.85 -15.05
N ASN A 78 -22.42 -10.34 -16.24
CA ASN A 78 -23.06 -11.46 -16.95
C ASN A 78 -22.25 -12.76 -16.86
N LYS A 79 -21.27 -12.85 -15.95
CA LYS A 79 -20.43 -14.05 -15.77
C LYS A 79 -21.02 -15.00 -14.73
N LYS A 80 -20.44 -16.20 -14.64
CA LYS A 80 -20.88 -17.24 -13.69
C LYS A 80 -20.82 -16.70 -12.24
N PRO A 81 -21.94 -16.75 -11.48
CA PRO A 81 -21.98 -16.23 -10.12
C PRO A 81 -21.22 -17.14 -9.15
N VAL A 82 -20.56 -16.52 -8.16
CA VAL A 82 -19.89 -17.20 -7.05
C VAL A 82 -20.23 -16.45 -5.76
N ILE A 83 -20.80 -17.15 -4.79
CA ILE A 83 -21.21 -16.56 -3.50
C ILE A 83 -20.02 -16.57 -2.54
N ILE A 84 -19.77 -15.43 -1.90
CA ILE A 84 -18.79 -15.25 -0.84
C ILE A 84 -19.54 -14.82 0.43
N ILE A 85 -19.31 -15.52 1.53
CA ILE A 85 -19.86 -15.16 2.84
C ILE A 85 -18.78 -14.45 3.64
N GLY A 86 -19.04 -13.19 3.99
CA GLY A 86 -18.16 -12.27 4.70
C GLY A 86 -17.47 -11.27 3.77
N SER A 87 -17.53 -9.99 4.12
CA SER A 87 -16.82 -8.89 3.43
C SER A 87 -15.58 -8.41 4.19
N GLY A 88 -14.95 -9.30 4.95
CA GLY A 88 -13.63 -9.07 5.53
C GLY A 88 -12.52 -9.09 4.46
N PRO A 89 -11.24 -8.92 4.85
CA PRO A 89 -10.13 -8.93 3.90
C PRO A 89 -10.12 -10.18 3.01
N ALA A 90 -10.26 -11.38 3.60
CA ALA A 90 -10.27 -12.62 2.84
C ALA A 90 -11.39 -12.66 1.77
N GLY A 91 -12.61 -12.25 2.13
CA GLY A 91 -13.75 -12.25 1.21
C GLY A 91 -13.60 -11.22 0.08
N LEU A 92 -13.11 -10.03 0.40
CA LEU A 92 -12.86 -8.98 -0.60
C LEU A 92 -11.74 -9.36 -1.57
N PHE A 93 -10.65 -9.95 -1.08
CA PHE A 93 -9.57 -10.44 -1.95
C PHE A 93 -10.01 -11.64 -2.80
N ALA A 94 -10.87 -12.52 -2.26
CA ALA A 94 -11.49 -13.59 -3.04
C ALA A 94 -12.38 -13.02 -4.17
N ALA A 95 -13.20 -12.00 -3.87
CA ALA A 95 -14.03 -11.33 -4.86
C ALA A 95 -13.19 -10.68 -5.97
N LEU A 96 -12.12 -9.98 -5.58
CA LEU A 96 -11.16 -9.39 -6.51
C LEU A 96 -10.55 -10.45 -7.44
N ARG A 97 -10.11 -11.57 -6.86
CA ARG A 97 -9.51 -12.67 -7.64
C ARG A 97 -10.52 -13.31 -8.60
N LEU A 98 -11.79 -13.42 -8.20
CA LEU A 98 -12.85 -13.91 -9.07
C LEU A 98 -13.11 -12.97 -10.26
N ILE A 99 -13.06 -11.65 -10.04
CA ILE A 99 -13.17 -10.66 -11.13
C ILE A 99 -12.01 -10.84 -12.12
N GLU A 100 -10.77 -10.96 -11.63
CA GLU A 100 -9.59 -11.23 -12.48
C GLU A 100 -9.74 -12.53 -13.29
N LEU A 101 -10.47 -13.52 -12.77
CA LEU A 101 -10.75 -14.81 -13.39
C LEU A 101 -12.06 -14.85 -14.21
N ASN A 102 -12.71 -13.70 -14.45
CA ASN A 102 -13.97 -13.58 -15.20
C ASN A 102 -15.18 -14.28 -14.54
N TYR A 103 -15.28 -14.25 -13.21
CA TYR A 103 -16.46 -14.68 -12.45
C TYR A 103 -17.18 -13.48 -11.84
N LYS A 104 -18.48 -13.63 -11.56
CA LYS A 104 -19.31 -12.63 -10.87
C LYS A 104 -19.33 -12.92 -9.37
N PRO A 105 -18.51 -12.27 -8.53
CA PRO A 105 -18.62 -12.44 -7.09
C PRO A 105 -19.91 -11.81 -6.56
N ILE A 106 -20.57 -12.48 -5.63
CA ILE A 106 -21.71 -11.97 -4.85
C ILE A 106 -21.30 -12.07 -3.39
N VAL A 107 -20.98 -10.93 -2.77
CA VAL A 107 -20.50 -10.86 -1.39
C VAL A 107 -21.67 -10.57 -0.47
N LEU A 108 -21.86 -11.43 0.52
CA LEU A 108 -22.89 -11.28 1.56
C LEU A 108 -22.20 -11.05 2.90
N GLU A 109 -22.56 -10.00 3.62
CA GLU A 109 -22.05 -9.70 4.95
C GLU A 109 -23.22 -9.56 5.93
N ARG A 110 -23.08 -10.15 7.12
CA ARG A 110 -24.10 -10.06 8.17
C ARG A 110 -24.06 -8.72 8.90
N GLY A 111 -22.87 -8.11 8.96
CA GLY A 111 -22.64 -6.84 9.62
C GLY A 111 -23.30 -5.67 8.90
N LYS A 112 -23.43 -4.56 9.62
CA LYS A 112 -23.84 -3.29 9.03
C LYS A 112 -22.75 -2.71 8.14
N ASP A 113 -23.12 -1.75 7.31
CA ASP A 113 -22.15 -0.92 6.59
C ASP A 113 -21.15 -0.27 7.57
N VAL A 114 -19.95 0.02 7.06
CA VAL A 114 -18.84 0.51 7.90
C VAL A 114 -19.21 1.79 8.66
N GLN A 115 -20.00 2.69 8.07
CA GLN A 115 -20.36 3.95 8.71
C GLN A 115 -21.34 3.74 9.86
N ALA A 116 -22.37 2.92 9.67
CA ALA A 116 -23.29 2.53 10.75
C ALA A 116 -22.56 1.73 11.84
N ARG A 117 -21.68 0.80 11.46
CA ARG A 117 -20.90 0.00 12.42
C ARG A 117 -20.01 0.86 13.32
N ARG A 118 -19.43 1.95 12.80
CA ARG A 118 -18.63 2.89 13.61
C ARG A 118 -19.44 3.56 14.71
N ARG A 119 -20.72 3.87 14.46
CA ARG A 119 -21.62 4.44 15.46
C ARG A 119 -21.95 3.44 16.57
N ASP A 120 -22.31 2.21 16.19
CA ASP A 120 -22.53 1.13 17.17
C ASP A 120 -21.27 0.89 18.03
N LEU A 121 -20.09 0.85 17.41
CA LEU A 121 -18.83 0.67 18.14
C LEU A 121 -18.53 1.85 19.09
N ALA A 122 -18.90 3.07 18.73
CA ALA A 122 -18.76 4.22 19.61
C ALA A 122 -19.68 4.10 20.83
N ALA A 123 -20.95 3.75 20.62
CA ALA A 123 -21.93 3.55 21.69
C ALA A 123 -21.49 2.45 22.68
N ILE A 124 -20.97 1.33 22.16
CA ILE A 124 -20.45 0.24 23.00
C ILE A 124 -19.22 0.70 23.79
N ASN A 125 -18.23 1.33 23.14
CA ASN A 125 -16.95 1.63 23.76
C ASN A 125 -16.95 2.87 24.66
N LYS A 126 -17.82 3.85 24.39
CA LYS A 126 -17.89 5.12 25.14
C LYS A 126 -19.06 5.13 26.11
N ASP A 127 -20.23 4.76 25.62
CA ASP A 127 -21.49 4.94 26.34
C ASP A 127 -21.93 3.64 27.04
N HIS A 128 -21.22 2.52 26.81
CA HIS A 128 -21.54 1.18 27.33
C HIS A 128 -22.98 0.72 26.99
N VAL A 129 -23.50 1.22 25.87
CA VAL A 129 -24.83 0.88 25.35
C VAL A 129 -24.68 -0.20 24.28
N VAL A 130 -25.49 -1.26 24.39
CA VAL A 130 -25.50 -2.42 23.47
C VAL A 130 -26.78 -2.44 22.64
#